data_AF-A0A494VQZ4-F1
#
_entry.id   AF-A0A494VQZ4-F1
#
_cell.length_a   1.000
_cell.length_b   1.000
_cell.length_c   1.000
_cell.angle_alpha   90.00
_cell.angle_beta   90.00
_cell.angle_gamma   90.00
#
_symmetry.space_group_name_H-M   'P 1'
#
loop_
_entity.id
_entity.type
_entity.pdbx_description
1 polymer ?
#
loop_
_entity_poly.entity_id
_entity_poly.type
_entity_poly.pdbx_seq_one_letter_code
_entity_poly.pdbx_strand_id
1 'polypeptide(L)'
;MSIDKFKSYLKVSYKGYIVSFVIALLWFVFDKHNLFWLIYFPLSIVQGYYRYQQSLVEEARLKAKGLTAEDIENIRFVKQWETARKRGMWDYCIINGGFLYGLAISIATSTIMLICTGKDIRDGMEVFGGMFSFISYNYILGAIIGVIIFRRVWKYNERRFLNLTDPLAGNYLTADFKDL
;
A
#
# COMPACT_ATOMS: atom_id res chain seq x y z
N MET A 1 4.75 25.64 14.61
CA MET A 1 3.89 24.45 14.79
C MET A 1 2.81 24.82 15.79
N SER A 2 1.52 24.83 15.42
CA SER A 2 0.47 25.17 16.39
C SER A 2 0.28 23.99 17.36
N ILE A 3 0.33 24.27 18.67
CA ILE A 3 0.27 23.27 19.73
C ILE A 3 -1.04 22.47 19.66
N ASP A 4 -2.14 23.13 19.30
CA ASP A 4 -3.46 22.49 19.19
C ASP A 4 -3.55 21.50 18.03
N LYS A 5 -2.95 21.84 16.88
CA LYS A 5 -2.88 20.93 15.72
C LYS A 5 -2.03 19.70 16.02
N PHE A 6 -0.97 19.85 16.81
CA PHE A 6 -0.13 18.71 17.23
C PHE A 6 -0.83 17.81 18.25
N LYS A 7 -1.56 18.38 19.21
CA LYS A 7 -2.38 17.60 20.15
C LYS A 7 -3.46 16.80 19.43
N SER A 8 -4.17 17.42 18.48
CA SER A 8 -5.15 16.73 17.64
C SER A 8 -4.52 15.57 16.87
N TYR A 9 -3.36 15.82 16.27
CA TYR A 9 -2.59 14.81 15.56
C TYR A 9 -2.23 13.60 16.44
N LEU A 10 -1.64 13.85 17.61
CA LEU A 10 -1.30 12.80 18.55
C LEU A 10 -2.52 12.00 18.99
N LYS A 11 -3.67 12.67 19.22
CA LYS A 11 -4.91 12.01 19.64
C LYS A 11 -5.48 11.06 18.58
N VAL A 12 -5.31 11.36 17.29
CA VAL A 12 -5.76 10.48 16.19
C VAL A 12 -4.78 9.32 15.99
N SER A 13 -3.47 9.58 16.11
CA SER A 13 -2.43 8.61 15.73
C SER A 13 -1.82 7.82 16.90
N TYR A 14 -2.22 8.05 18.15
CA TYR A 14 -1.57 7.45 19.34
C TYR A 14 -1.51 5.92 19.32
N LYS A 15 -2.56 5.24 18.83
CA LYS A 15 -2.58 3.77 18.74
C LYS A 15 -1.48 3.25 17.82
N GLY A 16 -1.29 3.90 16.67
CA GLY A 16 -0.22 3.58 15.72
C GLY A 16 1.17 3.86 16.31
N TYR A 17 1.30 4.88 17.15
CA TYR A 17 2.55 5.18 17.85
C TYR A 17 2.92 4.18 18.92
N ILE A 18 1.95 3.70 19.69
CA ILE A 18 2.20 2.63 20.67
C ILE A 18 2.70 1.39 19.95
N VAL A 19 2.06 0.99 18.85
CA VAL A 19 2.47 -0.19 18.07
C VAL A 19 3.85 0.01 17.44
N SER A 20 4.11 1.14 16.79
CA SER A 20 5.42 1.42 16.18
C SER A 20 6.55 1.56 17.21
N PHE A 21 6.26 2.07 18.41
CA PHE A 21 7.21 2.12 19.52
C PHE A 21 7.59 0.73 20.02
N VAL A 22 6.60 -0.14 20.23
CA VAL A 22 6.81 -1.54 20.62
C VAL A 22 7.65 -2.25 19.55
N ILE A 23 7.33 -2.05 18.27
CA ILE A 23 8.11 -2.62 17.16
C ILE A 23 9.55 -2.08 17.19
N ALA A 24 9.76 -0.78 17.36
CA ALA A 24 11.09 -0.19 17.44
C ALA A 24 11.92 -0.73 18.62
N LEU A 25 11.29 -0.97 19.78
CA LEU A 25 11.93 -1.58 20.95
C LEU A 25 12.30 -3.05 20.70
N LEU A 26 11.40 -3.83 20.08
CA LEU A 26 11.69 -5.21 19.71
C LEU A 26 12.88 -5.29 18.75
N TRP A 27 12.92 -4.41 17.74
CA TRP A 27 14.04 -4.31 16.81
C TRP A 27 15.34 -3.86 17.49
N PHE A 28 15.28 -2.92 18.43
CA PHE A 28 16.45 -2.51 19.21
C PHE A 28 17.07 -3.68 19.99
N VAL A 29 16.25 -4.52 20.63
CA VAL A 29 16.74 -5.70 21.36
C VAL A 29 17.26 -6.78 20.40
N PHE A 30 16.56 -7.00 19.29
CA PHE A 30 16.93 -8.03 18.31
C PHE A 30 18.23 -7.69 17.55
N ASP A 31 18.42 -6.43 17.18
CA ASP A 31 19.59 -5.92 16.45
C ASP A 31 20.73 -5.48 17.38
N LYS A 32 20.93 -6.23 18.49
CA LYS A 32 22.05 -6.05 19.44
C LYS A 32 22.23 -4.60 19.93
N HIS A 33 21.15 -3.92 20.27
CA HIS A 33 21.15 -2.53 20.77
C HIS A 33 21.57 -1.47 19.73
N ASN A 34 21.29 -1.70 18.45
CA ASN A 34 21.47 -0.68 17.42
C ASN A 34 20.56 0.54 17.67
N LEU A 35 21.17 1.67 18.04
CA LEU A 35 20.50 2.93 18.36
C LEU A 35 19.70 3.53 17.20
N PHE A 36 19.95 3.08 15.96
CA PHE A 36 19.23 3.55 14.77
C PHE A 36 17.70 3.45 14.92
N TRP A 37 17.20 2.35 15.49
CA TRP A 37 15.75 2.13 15.64
C TRP A 37 15.09 3.10 16.63
N LEU A 38 15.82 3.50 17.68
CA LEU A 38 15.36 4.48 18.65
C LEU A 38 15.38 5.91 18.09
N ILE A 39 16.29 6.21 17.15
CA ILE A 39 16.36 7.51 16.45
C ILE A 39 15.32 7.58 15.31
N TYR A 40 15.04 6.44 14.66
CA TYR A 40 14.04 6.35 13.59
C TYR A 40 12.62 6.64 14.10
N PHE A 41 12.29 6.21 15.32
CA PHE A 41 10.97 6.42 15.92
C PHE A 41 10.55 7.91 15.99
N PRO A 42 11.32 8.84 16.59
CA PRO A 42 10.94 10.25 16.61
C PRO A 42 10.93 10.90 15.22
N LEU A 43 11.79 10.45 14.29
CA LEU A 43 11.74 10.91 12.90
C LEU A 43 10.42 10.51 12.20
N SER A 44 9.92 9.31 12.47
CA SER A 44 8.65 8.83 11.92
C SER A 44 7.45 9.67 12.41
N ILE A 45 7.50 10.15 13.66
CA ILE A 45 6.48 11.06 14.24
C ILE A 45 6.45 12.39 13.48
N VAL A 46 7.63 12.97 13.23
CA VAL A 46 7.75 14.24 12.50
C VAL A 46 7.24 14.09 11.07
N GLN A 47 7.65 13.04 10.36
CA GLN A 47 7.19 12.77 8.99
C GLN A 47 5.66 12.56 8.94
N GLY A 48 5.11 11.82 9.91
CA GLY A 48 3.68 11.61 10.02
C GLY A 48 2.90 12.91 10.26
N TYR A 49 3.44 13.83 11.06
CA TYR A 49 2.81 15.14 11.31
C TYR A 49 2.68 15.97 10.03
N TYR A 50 3.72 15.99 9.19
CA TYR A 50 3.66 16.68 7.90
C TYR A 50 2.61 16.08 6.96
N ARG A 51 2.52 14.75 6.90
CA ARG A 51 1.47 14.07 6.11
C ARG A 51 0.06 14.39 6.62
N TYR A 52 -0.12 14.47 7.94
CA TYR A 52 -1.39 14.84 8.55
C TYR A 52 -1.78 16.30 8.27
N GLN A 53 -0.82 17.24 8.27
CA GLN A 53 -1.11 18.61 7.84
C GLN A 53 -1.55 18.66 6.37
N GLN A 54 -0.89 17.89 5.50
CA GLN A 54 -1.28 17.80 4.10
C GLN A 54 -2.68 17.23 3.93
N SER A 55 -3.04 16.16 4.66
CA SER A 55 -4.37 15.57 4.56
C SER A 55 -5.47 16.53 5.05
N LEU A 56 -5.22 17.31 6.11
CA LEU A 56 -6.19 18.32 6.58
C LEU A 56 -6.40 19.45 5.56
N VAL A 57 -5.33 19.90 4.89
CA VAL A 57 -5.42 20.93 3.85
C VAL A 57 -6.16 20.36 2.63
N GLU A 58 -5.91 19.11 2.28
CA GLU A 58 -6.62 18.42 1.21
C GLU A 58 -8.11 18.32 1.58
N GLU A 59 -8.49 17.81 2.75
CA GLU A 59 -9.88 17.74 3.22
C GLU A 59 -10.59 19.09 3.22
N ALA A 60 -9.92 20.16 3.67
CA ALA A 60 -10.48 21.51 3.65
C ALA A 60 -10.71 22.00 2.21
N ARG A 61 -9.77 21.75 1.30
CA ARG A 61 -9.89 22.09 -0.13
C ARG A 61 -11.01 21.31 -0.81
N LEU A 62 -11.24 20.07 -0.37
CA LEU A 62 -12.25 19.17 -0.88
C LEU A 62 -13.65 19.60 -0.42
N LYS A 63 -13.81 19.94 0.86
CA LYS A 63 -15.03 20.53 1.40
C LYS A 63 -15.37 21.87 0.75
N ALA A 64 -14.37 22.71 0.46
CA ALA A 64 -14.57 23.98 -0.22
C ALA A 64 -15.12 23.82 -1.66
N LYS A 65 -14.99 22.64 -2.26
CA LYS A 65 -15.55 22.30 -3.57
C LYS A 65 -16.89 21.54 -3.50
N GLY A 66 -17.46 21.37 -2.30
CA GLY A 66 -18.69 20.60 -2.10
C GLY A 66 -18.55 19.09 -2.25
N LEU A 67 -17.32 18.57 -2.43
CA LEU A 67 -17.07 17.14 -2.63
C LEU A 67 -16.97 16.42 -1.29
N THR A 68 -17.64 15.27 -1.19
CA THR A 68 -17.46 14.36 -0.05
C THR A 68 -16.16 13.55 -0.22
N ALA A 69 -15.61 13.02 0.88
CA ALA A 69 -14.42 12.17 0.83
C ALA A 69 -14.61 10.95 -0.11
N GLU A 70 -15.81 10.40 -0.14
CA GLU A 70 -16.20 9.28 -1.00
C GLU A 70 -16.18 9.67 -2.48
N ASP A 71 -16.67 10.87 -2.84
CA ASP A 71 -16.65 11.36 -4.22
C ASP A 71 -15.23 11.43 -4.77
N ILE A 72 -14.27 11.81 -3.93
CA ILE A 72 -12.87 11.93 -4.34
C ILE A 72 -12.22 10.57 -4.51
N GLU A 73 -12.54 9.62 -3.63
CA GLU A 73 -12.10 8.25 -3.81
C GLU A 73 -12.67 7.67 -5.11
N ASN A 74 -13.93 7.95 -5.42
CA ASN A 74 -14.57 7.53 -6.67
C ASN A 74 -13.93 8.20 -7.89
N ILE A 75 -13.68 9.52 -7.87
CA ILE A 75 -12.98 10.25 -8.94
C ILE A 75 -11.56 9.73 -9.12
N ARG A 76 -10.82 9.53 -8.02
CA ARG A 76 -9.45 9.01 -8.03
C ARG A 76 -9.43 7.60 -8.60
N PHE A 77 -10.36 6.75 -8.18
CA PHE A 77 -10.56 5.42 -8.73
C PHE A 77 -10.82 5.48 -10.24
N VAL A 78 -11.79 6.29 -10.70
CA VAL A 78 -12.13 6.41 -12.13
C VAL A 78 -10.91 6.83 -12.96
N LYS A 79 -10.16 7.85 -12.53
CA LYS A 79 -8.96 8.32 -13.25
C LYS A 79 -7.84 7.27 -13.30
N GLN A 80 -7.57 6.63 -12.16
CA GLN A 80 -6.54 5.58 -12.08
C GLN A 80 -6.95 4.35 -12.89
N TRP A 81 -8.23 3.95 -12.80
CA TRP A 81 -8.77 2.81 -13.50
C TRP A 81 -8.82 3.03 -15.00
N GLU A 82 -9.20 4.22 -15.47
CA GLU A 82 -9.16 4.56 -16.90
C GLU A 82 -7.74 4.42 -17.48
N THR A 83 -6.75 4.89 -16.72
CA THR A 83 -5.33 4.75 -17.09
C THR A 83 -4.90 3.28 -17.14
N ALA A 84 -5.28 2.48 -16.13
CA ALA A 84 -5.02 1.06 -16.09
C ALA A 84 -5.73 0.30 -17.23
N ARG A 85 -6.97 0.70 -17.56
CA ARG A 85 -7.78 0.12 -18.62
C ARG A 85 -7.18 0.35 -19.99
N LYS A 86 -6.65 1.55 -20.25
CA LYS A 86 -5.96 1.89 -21.50
C LYS A 86 -4.71 1.02 -21.75
N ARG A 87 -4.03 0.57 -20.69
CA ARG A 87 -2.91 -0.37 -20.79
C ARG A 87 -3.36 -1.80 -21.12
N GLY A 88 -4.63 -2.13 -20.83
CA GLY A 88 -5.22 -3.42 -21.14
C GLY A 88 -5.17 -4.44 -19.99
N MET A 89 -6.07 -5.41 -20.05
CA MET A 89 -6.29 -6.40 -19.00
C MET A 89 -5.07 -7.29 -18.75
N TRP A 90 -4.41 -7.73 -19.82
CA TRP A 90 -3.25 -8.62 -19.73
C TRP A 90 -2.08 -7.93 -19.05
N ASP A 91 -1.74 -6.71 -19.47
CA ASP A 91 -0.69 -5.92 -18.84
C ASP A 91 -1.00 -5.66 -17.36
N TYR A 92 -2.25 -5.30 -17.04
CA TYR A 92 -2.66 -5.12 -15.65
C TYR A 92 -2.49 -6.39 -14.81
N CYS A 93 -2.90 -7.55 -15.33
CA CYS A 93 -2.84 -8.81 -14.59
C CYS A 93 -1.41 -9.35 -14.50
N ILE A 94 -0.60 -9.23 -15.54
CA ILE A 94 0.79 -9.72 -15.57
C ILE A 94 1.70 -8.81 -14.75
N ILE A 95 1.57 -7.49 -14.87
CA ILE A 95 2.46 -6.56 -14.16
C ILE A 95 2.07 -6.45 -12.68
N ASN A 96 0.80 -6.16 -12.39
CA ASN A 96 0.38 -5.97 -10.99
C ASN A 96 0.16 -7.30 -10.26
N GLY A 97 -0.43 -8.29 -10.95
CA GLY A 97 -0.68 -9.61 -10.39
C GLY A 97 0.52 -10.55 -10.52
N GLY A 98 1.09 -10.72 -11.70
CA GLY A 98 2.21 -11.64 -11.90
C GLY A 98 3.49 -11.15 -11.24
N PHE A 99 3.99 -10.02 -11.71
CA PHE A 99 5.32 -9.54 -11.35
C PHE A 99 5.37 -8.96 -9.93
N LEU A 100 4.54 -7.96 -9.62
CA LEU A 100 4.57 -7.26 -8.33
C LEU A 100 4.11 -8.16 -7.17
N TYR A 101 3.00 -8.88 -7.33
CA TYR A 101 2.49 -9.75 -6.28
C TYR A 101 3.36 -11.00 -6.08
N GLY A 102 3.84 -11.62 -7.17
CA GLY A 102 4.80 -12.73 -7.10
C GLY A 102 6.08 -12.34 -6.39
N LEU A 103 6.60 -11.14 -6.66
CA LEU A 103 7.77 -10.60 -5.97
C LEU A 103 7.50 -10.38 -4.48
N ALA A 104 6.37 -9.77 -4.14
CA ALA A 104 5.99 -9.52 -2.75
C ALA A 104 5.86 -10.81 -1.93
N ILE A 105 5.21 -11.85 -2.49
CA ILE A 105 5.09 -13.16 -1.85
C ILE A 105 6.45 -13.82 -1.69
N SER A 106 7.28 -13.79 -2.74
CA SER A 106 8.61 -14.40 -2.71
C SER A 106 9.51 -13.75 -1.65
N ILE A 107 9.50 -12.41 -1.55
CA ILE A 107 10.22 -11.69 -0.49
C ILE A 107 9.68 -12.05 0.90
N ALA A 108 8.36 -12.03 1.09
CA ALA A 108 7.75 -12.32 2.39
C ALA A 108 8.05 -13.74 2.87
N THR A 109 7.84 -14.74 2.01
CA THR A 109 8.09 -16.16 2.33
C THR A 109 9.57 -16.44 2.57
N SER A 110 10.47 -15.84 1.80
CA SER A 110 11.91 -15.99 1.98
C SER A 110 12.40 -15.34 3.27
N THR A 111 11.85 -14.17 3.63
CA THR A 111 12.15 -13.49 4.89
C THR A 111 11.67 -14.30 6.09
N ILE A 112 10.45 -14.84 6.04
CA ILE A 112 9.91 -15.71 7.09
C ILE A 112 10.77 -16.97 7.24
N MET A 113 11.15 -17.60 6.13
CA MET A 113 11.99 -18.80 6.16
C MET A 113 13.34 -18.53 6.84
N LEU A 114 14.00 -17.41 6.50
CA LEU A 114 15.25 -16.99 7.13
C LEU A 114 15.11 -16.78 8.65
N ILE A 115 14.03 -16.13 9.08
CA ILE A 115 13.73 -15.90 10.50
C ILE A 115 13.49 -17.25 11.22
N CYS A 116 12.72 -18.15 10.62
CA CYS A 116 12.36 -19.42 11.25
C CYS A 116 13.48 -20.46 11.28
N THR A 117 14.40 -20.44 10.30
CA THR A 117 15.49 -21.43 10.25
C THR A 117 16.72 -21.05 11.06
N GLY A 118 16.89 -19.77 11.42
CA GLY A 118 17.98 -19.31 12.30
C GLY A 118 19.40 -19.62 11.79
N LYS A 119 19.56 -19.96 10.51
CA LYS A 119 20.84 -20.31 9.90
C LYS A 119 21.60 -19.05 9.52
N ASP A 120 22.87 -18.97 9.91
CA ASP A 120 23.78 -17.92 9.48
C ASP A 120 23.98 -18.00 7.96
N ILE A 121 23.85 -16.85 7.27
CA ILE A 121 24.03 -16.69 5.81
C ILE A 121 25.45 -17.10 5.35
N ARG A 122 26.36 -17.38 6.30
CA ARG A 122 27.78 -17.67 6.08
C ARG A 122 28.10 -19.08 5.55
N ASP A 123 27.20 -20.06 5.61
CA ASP A 123 27.42 -21.40 5.04
C ASP A 123 27.12 -21.43 3.52
N GLY A 124 27.82 -20.53 2.83
CA GLY A 124 27.30 -19.80 1.69
C GLY A 124 27.58 -20.36 0.29
N MET A 125 27.27 -21.61 -0.03
CA MET A 125 27.16 -22.02 -1.45
C MET A 125 26.04 -23.04 -1.73
N GLU A 126 25.90 -24.10 -0.94
CA GLU A 126 24.80 -25.07 -1.13
C GLU A 126 23.43 -24.47 -0.74
N VAL A 127 23.42 -23.61 0.27
CA VAL A 127 22.23 -22.89 0.72
C VAL A 127 21.74 -21.93 -0.37
N PHE A 128 22.63 -21.29 -1.13
CA PHE A 128 22.22 -20.33 -2.18
C PHE A 128 21.52 -20.98 -3.36
N GLY A 129 21.96 -22.17 -3.81
CA GLY A 129 21.29 -22.89 -4.90
C GLY A 129 19.88 -23.34 -4.51
N GLY A 130 19.73 -23.88 -3.30
CA GLY A 130 18.43 -24.26 -2.73
C GLY A 130 17.52 -23.06 -2.48
N MET A 131 18.06 -21.96 -1.94
CA MET A 131 17.30 -20.72 -1.71
C MET A 131 16.88 -20.04 -3.01
N PHE A 132 17.75 -19.99 -4.02
CA PHE A 132 17.40 -19.42 -5.32
C PHE A 132 16.31 -20.22 -6.03
N SER A 133 16.40 -21.56 -5.98
CA SER A 133 15.36 -22.45 -6.48
C SER A 133 14.04 -22.21 -5.75
N PHE A 134 14.07 -22.17 -4.42
CA PHE A 134 12.89 -21.88 -3.59
C PHE A 134 12.26 -20.52 -3.91
N ILE A 135 13.07 -19.45 -3.96
CA ILE A 135 12.65 -18.09 -4.34
C ILE A 135 11.99 -18.08 -5.71
N SER A 136 12.58 -18.77 -6.69
CA SER A 136 12.09 -18.85 -8.06
C SER A 136 10.77 -19.62 -8.15
N TYR A 137 10.67 -20.76 -7.47
CA TYR A 137 9.42 -21.53 -7.39
C TYR A 137 8.31 -20.73 -6.72
N ASN A 138 8.59 -20.08 -5.57
CA ASN A 138 7.61 -19.25 -4.88
C ASN A 138 7.19 -18.03 -5.72
N TYR A 139 8.14 -17.43 -6.44
CA TYR A 139 7.86 -16.32 -7.34
C TYR A 139 6.92 -16.73 -8.48
N ILE A 140 7.22 -17.83 -9.18
CA ILE A 140 6.38 -18.32 -10.29
C ILE A 140 4.99 -18.69 -9.78
N LEU A 141 4.91 -19.41 -8.66
CA LEU A 141 3.64 -19.85 -8.09
C LEU A 141 2.82 -18.64 -7.59
N GLY A 142 3.47 -17.69 -6.92
CA GLY A 142 2.89 -16.42 -6.53
C GLY A 142 2.42 -15.57 -7.70
N ALA A 143 3.15 -15.57 -8.82
CA ALA A 143 2.78 -14.88 -10.04
C ALA A 143 1.52 -15.50 -10.68
N ILE A 144 1.43 -16.83 -10.74
CA ILE A 144 0.24 -17.53 -11.26
C ILE A 144 -0.99 -17.19 -10.40
N ILE A 145 -0.88 -17.30 -9.08
CA ILE A 145 -1.96 -16.96 -8.15
C ILE A 145 -2.33 -15.47 -8.28
N GLY A 146 -1.34 -14.59 -8.35
CA GLY A 146 -1.53 -13.15 -8.51
C GLY A 146 -2.27 -12.81 -9.80
N VAL A 147 -1.92 -13.43 -10.94
CA VAL A 147 -2.66 -13.24 -12.21
C VAL A 147 -4.13 -13.67 -12.07
N ILE A 148 -4.40 -14.80 -11.40
CA ILE A 148 -5.78 -15.29 -11.19
C ILE A 148 -6.59 -14.30 -10.33
N ILE A 149 -6.00 -13.81 -9.23
CA ILE A 149 -6.63 -12.82 -8.35
C ILE A 149 -6.89 -11.53 -9.11
N PHE A 150 -5.88 -10.98 -9.78
CA PHE A 150 -5.99 -9.70 -10.49
C PHE A 150 -6.95 -9.77 -11.68
N ARG A 151 -7.15 -10.94 -12.28
CA ARG A 151 -8.20 -11.15 -13.28
C ARG A 151 -9.61 -11.03 -12.68
N ARG A 152 -9.82 -11.46 -11.44
CA ARG A 152 -11.09 -11.23 -10.72
C ARG A 152 -11.25 -9.77 -10.30
N VAL A 153 -10.18 -9.16 -9.78
CA VAL A 153 -10.15 -7.74 -9.42
C VAL A 153 -10.46 -6.86 -10.64
N TRP A 154 -9.94 -7.21 -11.82
CA TRP A 154 -10.25 -6.51 -13.06
C TRP A 154 -11.75 -6.47 -13.35
N LYS A 155 -12.43 -7.63 -13.28
CA LYS A 155 -13.89 -7.69 -13.49
C LYS A 155 -14.66 -6.87 -12.46
N TYR A 156 -14.22 -6.89 -11.21
CA TYR A 156 -14.85 -6.09 -10.14
C TYR A 156 -14.69 -4.59 -10.39
N ASN A 157 -13.47 -4.15 -10.70
CA ASN A 157 -13.16 -2.75 -10.96
C ASN A 157 -13.86 -2.24 -12.23
N GLU A 158 -13.96 -3.07 -13.28
CA GLU A 158 -14.70 -2.67 -14.49
C GLU A 158 -16.19 -2.45 -14.21
N ARG A 159 -16.81 -3.32 -13.40
CA ARG A 159 -18.19 -3.11 -12.95
C ARG A 159 -18.34 -1.84 -12.12
N ARG A 160 -17.43 -1.60 -11.18
CA ARG A 160 -17.42 -0.37 -10.36
C ARG A 160 -17.27 0.87 -11.24
N PHE A 161 -16.39 0.82 -12.25
CA PHE A 161 -16.19 1.91 -13.19
C PHE A 161 -17.46 2.20 -13.97
N LEU A 162 -18.07 1.19 -14.58
CA LEU A 162 -19.32 1.35 -15.31
C LEU A 162 -20.41 1.99 -14.43
N ASN A 163 -20.59 1.51 -13.20
CA ASN A 163 -21.58 2.07 -12.28
C ASN A 163 -21.33 3.53 -11.87
N LEU A 164 -20.07 3.98 -11.87
CA LEU A 164 -19.70 5.36 -11.54
C LEU A 164 -19.73 6.29 -12.76
N THR A 165 -19.56 5.74 -13.96
CA THR A 165 -19.50 6.53 -15.21
C THR A 165 -20.79 6.49 -16.03
N ASP A 166 -21.72 5.60 -15.73
CA ASP A 166 -22.98 5.47 -16.46
C ASP A 166 -23.95 6.60 -16.09
N PRO A 167 -24.28 7.53 -17.01
CA PRO A 167 -25.23 8.61 -16.77
C PRO A 167 -26.66 8.13 -16.47
N LEU A 168 -27.01 6.91 -16.90
CA LEU A 168 -28.35 6.35 -16.75
C LEU A 168 -28.50 5.51 -15.48
N ALA A 169 -27.40 5.21 -14.78
CA ALA A 169 -27.40 4.45 -13.53
C ALA A 169 -27.84 5.26 -12.29
N GLY A 170 -28.23 6.52 -12.46
CA GLY A 170 -28.73 7.38 -11.38
C GLY A 170 -27.64 7.92 -10.43
N ASN A 171 -26.36 7.69 -10.72
CA ASN A 171 -25.24 8.16 -9.90
C ASN A 171 -24.54 9.37 -10.55
N TYR A 172 -25.11 10.55 -10.29
CA TYR A 172 -24.58 11.92 -10.10
C TYR A 172 -23.25 12.44 -10.69
N LEU A 173 -22.38 11.69 -11.36
CA LEU A 173 -21.10 12.25 -11.84
C LEU A 173 -21.21 12.97 -13.19
N THR A 174 -22.27 12.78 -13.99
CA THR A 174 -22.32 13.37 -15.34
C THR A 174 -22.90 14.79 -15.41
N ALA A 175 -23.49 15.32 -14.34
CA ALA A 175 -24.01 16.69 -14.32
C ALA A 175 -22.90 17.73 -14.08
N ASP A 176 -21.90 17.45 -13.24
CA ASP A 176 -20.91 18.45 -12.80
C ASP A 176 -19.64 18.55 -13.69
N PHE A 177 -19.45 17.64 -14.66
CA PHE A 177 -18.29 17.69 -15.57
C PHE A 177 -18.56 18.39 -16.90
N LYS A 178 -19.76 18.95 -17.11
CA LYS A 178 -20.03 19.76 -18.31
C LYS A 178 -19.45 21.18 -18.23
N ASP A 179 -19.12 21.64 -17.02
CA ASP A 179 -18.69 23.01 -16.75
C ASP A 179 -17.26 23.11 -16.13
N LEU A 180 -16.42 22.08 -16.28
CA LEU A 180 -14.99 22.07 -15.94
C LEU A 180 -14.12 21.76 -17.16
#